data_AF-A0A946QC38-F1
#
_entry.id   AF-A0A946QC38-F1
#
_cell.length_a   1.000
_cell.length_b   1.000
_cell.length_c   1.000
_cell.angle_alpha   90.00
_cell.angle_beta   90.00
_cell.angle_gamma   90.00
#
_symmetry.space_group_name_H-M   'P 1'
#
loop_
_entity.id
_entity.type
_entity.pdbx_description
1 polymer ?
#
loop_
_entity_poly.entity_id
_entity_poly.type
_entity_poly.pdbx_seq_one_letter_code
_entity_poly.pdbx_strand_id
1 'polypeptide(L)' 'MRHNILPLKPTQPGHADVANTLKHETHVEVQLGDILPALTDALLSQRVWIRDFSEDKISISKDLYEIIMAYQRLKRAA' A
#
# COMPACT_ATOMS: atom_id res chain seq x y z
N MET A 1 20.81 -13.80 51.04
CA MET A 1 20.91 -14.42 49.70
C MET A 1 19.92 -13.72 48.77
N ARG A 2 20.34 -12.67 48.06
CA ARG A 2 19.48 -11.87 47.17
C ARG A 2 19.72 -12.35 45.74
N HIS A 3 18.66 -12.79 45.07
CA HIS A 3 18.69 -13.28 43.68
C HIS A 3 19.03 -12.14 42.71
N ASN A 4 20.00 -12.39 41.83
CA ASN A 4 20.44 -11.46 40.81
C ASN A 4 19.50 -11.58 39.59
N ILE A 5 18.59 -10.63 39.44
CA ILE A 5 17.72 -10.48 38.27
C ILE A 5 18.56 -9.90 37.13
N LEU A 6 18.77 -10.69 36.07
CA LEU A 6 19.36 -10.22 34.81
C LEU A 6 18.48 -9.11 34.23
N PRO A 7 19.02 -7.96 33.82
CA PRO A 7 18.23 -7.02 33.03
C PRO A 7 17.96 -7.65 31.67
N LEU A 8 16.67 -7.79 31.32
CA LEU A 8 16.24 -8.11 29.97
C LEU A 8 16.83 -7.04 29.04
N LYS A 9 17.77 -7.46 28.18
CA LYS A 9 18.30 -6.61 27.11
C LYS A 9 17.10 -6.12 26.29
N PRO A 10 16.91 -4.82 26.06
CA PRO A 10 15.88 -4.36 25.13
C PRO A 10 16.17 -5.01 23.79
N THR A 11 15.20 -5.77 23.28
CA THR A 11 15.22 -6.33 21.92
C THR A 11 15.50 -5.16 20.98
N GLN A 12 16.71 -5.11 20.42
CA GLN A 12 17.03 -4.12 19.40
C GLN A 12 16.04 -4.38 18.24
N PRO A 13 15.19 -3.41 17.85
CA PRO A 13 14.41 -3.55 16.64
C PRO A 13 15.43 -3.76 15.51
N GLY A 14 15.34 -4.90 14.83
CA GLY A 14 16.18 -5.15 13.66
C GLY A 14 15.98 -4.00 12.68
N HIS A 15 16.99 -3.66 11.86
CA HIS A 15 16.85 -2.60 10.85
C HIS A 15 15.65 -2.79 9.92
N ALA A 16 15.11 -4.01 9.81
CA ALA A 16 13.86 -4.29 9.09
C ALA A 16 12.62 -3.68 9.77
N ASP A 17 12.57 -3.62 11.10
CA ASP A 17 11.42 -3.17 11.88
C ASP A 17 11.26 -1.64 11.81
N VAL A 18 12.36 -0.89 12.02
CA VAL A 18 12.38 0.58 11.85
C VAL A 18 12.09 1.01 10.40
N ALA A 19 12.58 0.28 9.40
CA ALA A 19 12.25 0.54 8.00
C ALA A 19 10.77 0.23 7.69
N ASN A 20 10.20 -0.76 8.37
CA ASN A 20 8.78 -1.07 8.24
C ASN A 20 7.93 0.02 8.92
N THR A 21 8.26 0.44 10.15
CA THR A 21 7.55 1.49 10.88
C THR A 21 7.54 2.83 10.13
N LEU A 22 8.67 3.24 9.54
CA LEU A 22 8.75 4.47 8.72
C LEU A 22 7.92 4.40 7.43
N LYS A 23 7.70 3.21 6.87
CA LYS A 23 6.80 3.03 5.71
C LYS A 23 5.33 3.21 6.09
N HIS A 24 4.93 2.83 7.31
CA HIS A 24 3.54 2.93 7.77
C HIS A 24 3.08 4.37 8.02
N GLU A 25 3.99 5.33 8.27
CA GLU A 25 3.61 6.74 8.42
C GLU A 25 3.30 7.44 7.09
N THR A 26 3.73 6.88 5.96
CA THR A 26 3.54 7.48 4.62
C THR A 26 2.53 6.75 3.75
N HIS A 27 2.17 5.50 4.10
CA HIS A 27 1.28 4.65 3.32
C HIS A 27 0.26 3.98 4.24
N VAL A 28 -1.00 3.96 3.81
CA VAL A 28 -2.10 3.29 4.52
C VAL A 28 -2.62 2.11 3.71
N GLU A 29 -2.96 1.03 4.39
CA GLU A 29 -3.66 -0.11 3.78
C GLU A 29 -5.16 0.14 3.79
N VAL A 30 -5.79 0.06 2.62
CA VAL A 30 -7.22 0.30 2.42
C VAL A 30 -7.78 -0.76 1.49
N GLN A 31 -9.05 -1.13 1.66
CA GLN A 31 -9.68 -2.07 0.74
C GLN A 31 -9.91 -1.39 -0.60
N LEU A 32 -9.64 -2.10 -1.68
CA LEU A 32 -9.86 -1.58 -3.03
C LEU A 32 -11.32 -1.15 -3.24
N GLY A 33 -12.28 -1.89 -2.69
CA GLY A 33 -13.71 -1.57 -2.78
C GLY A 33 -14.09 -0.24 -2.13
N ASP A 34 -13.35 0.20 -1.11
CA ASP A 34 -13.62 1.46 -0.40
C ASP A 34 -13.09 2.66 -1.18
N ILE A 35 -11.95 2.51 -1.87
CA ILE A 35 -11.31 3.60 -2.60
C ILE A 35 -11.77 3.73 -4.06
N LEU A 36 -12.18 2.63 -4.70
CA LEU A 36 -12.57 2.62 -6.12
C LEU A 36 -13.67 3.63 -6.46
N PRO A 37 -14.74 3.79 -5.66
CA PRO A 37 -15.78 4.77 -5.94
C PRO A 37 -15.24 6.21 -5.96
N ALA A 38 -14.38 6.57 -5.00
CA ALA A 38 -13.80 7.90 -4.90
C ALA A 38 -12.85 8.21 -6.08
N LEU A 39 -12.01 7.23 -6.46
CA LEU A 39 -11.13 7.37 -7.63
C LEU A 39 -11.93 7.48 -8.93
N THR A 40 -13.02 6.72 -9.04
CA THR A 40 -13.91 6.75 -10.20
C THR A 40 -14.62 8.09 -10.31
N ASP A 41 -15.17 8.61 -9.21
CA ASP A 41 -15.78 9.95 -9.17
C ASP A 41 -14.77 11.03 -9.55
N ALA A 42 -13.56 10.97 -9.00
CA ALA A 42 -12.50 11.93 -9.30
C ALA A 42 -12.11 11.93 -10.78
N LEU A 43 -12.02 10.73 -11.39
CA LEU A 43 -11.73 10.57 -12.81
C LEU A 43 -12.86 11.11 -13.70
N LEU A 44 -14.12 10.74 -13.41
CA LEU A 44 -15.29 11.17 -14.19
C LEU A 44 -15.55 12.68 -14.06
N SER A 45 -15.32 13.22 -12.86
CA SER A 45 -15.45 14.65 -12.55
C SER A 45 -14.22 15.47 -12.94
N GLN A 46 -13.21 14.86 -13.58
CA GLN A 46 -11.96 15.50 -14.02
C GLN A 46 -11.24 16.29 -12.91
N ARG A 47 -11.23 15.76 -11.68
CA ARG A 47 -10.57 16.41 -10.55
C ARG A 47 -9.07 16.50 -10.81
N VAL A 48 -8.49 17.68 -10.60
CA VAL A 48 -7.06 17.93 -10.92
C VAL A 48 -6.14 17.04 -10.10
N TRP A 49 -6.46 16.81 -8.82
CA TRP A 49 -5.61 16.06 -7.91
C TRP A 49 -5.31 14.63 -8.37
N ILE A 50 -6.20 13.98 -9.15
CA ILE A 50 -5.96 12.60 -9.60
C ILE A 50 -4.75 12.50 -10.54
N ARG A 51 -4.44 13.59 -11.25
CA ARG A 51 -3.28 13.66 -12.15
C ARG A 51 -1.98 13.71 -11.38
N ASP A 52 -2.01 14.28 -10.18
CA ASP A 52 -0.81 14.38 -9.33
C ASP A 52 -0.32 13.00 -8.89
N PHE A 53 -1.20 11.98 -8.89
CA PHE A 53 -0.88 10.59 -8.54
C PHE A 53 -0.63 9.70 -9.76
N SER A 54 -0.52 10.22 -10.99
CA SER A 54 -0.39 9.37 -12.19
C SER A 54 0.94 8.61 -12.26
N GLU A 55 2.00 9.17 -11.70
CA GLU A 55 3.34 8.58 -11.69
C GLU A 55 3.62 7.74 -10.43
N ASP A 56 2.66 7.70 -9.50
CA ASP A 56 2.83 7.00 -8.24
C ASP A 56 2.71 5.49 -8.41
N LYS A 57 3.61 4.75 -7.75
CA LYS A 57 3.59 3.30 -7.75
C LYS A 57 2.70 2.79 -6.63
N ILE A 58 1.61 2.14 -7.01
CA ILE A 58 0.79 1.37 -6.08
C ILE A 58 1.22 -0.10 -6.05
N SER A 59 1.12 -0.72 -4.88
CA SER A 59 1.30 -2.16 -4.74
C SER A 59 -0.07 -2.83 -4.73
N ILE A 60 -0.27 -3.80 -5.63
CA ILE A 60 -1.49 -4.62 -5.69
C ILE A 60 -1.10 -6.10 -5.65
N SER A 61 -2.05 -6.98 -5.31
CA SER A 61 -1.80 -8.41 -5.38
C SER A 61 -1.53 -8.83 -6.83
N LYS A 62 -0.68 -9.86 -6.98
CA LYS A 62 -0.33 -10.40 -8.30
C LYS A 62 -1.57 -10.84 -9.08
N ASP A 63 -2.50 -11.52 -8.42
CA ASP A 63 -3.72 -12.04 -9.04
C ASP A 63 -4.59 -10.90 -9.59
N LEU A 64 -4.73 -9.80 -8.85
CA LEU A 64 -5.48 -8.62 -9.31
C LEU A 64 -4.80 -7.97 -10.52
N TYR A 65 -3.47 -7.85 -10.50
CA TYR A 65 -2.71 -7.33 -11.64
C TYR A 65 -2.94 -8.17 -12.91
N GLU A 66 -2.85 -9.50 -12.79
CA GLU A 66 -3.08 -10.42 -13.91
C GLU A 66 -4.50 -10.27 -14.50
N ILE A 67 -5.52 -10.14 -13.65
CA ILE A 67 -6.92 -9.91 -14.08
C ILE A 67 -7.06 -8.57 -14.82
N ILE A 68 -6.49 -7.48 -14.30
CA ILE A 68 -6.54 -6.16 -14.94
C ILE A 68 -5.87 -6.20 -16.31
N MET A 69 -4.70 -6.85 -16.42
CA MET A 69 -3.98 -6.97 -17.68
C MET A 69 -4.77 -7.76 -18.73
N ALA A 70 -5.40 -8.87 -18.33
CA ALA A 70 -6.26 -9.65 -19.20
C ALA A 70 -7.46 -8.83 -19.69
N TYR A 71 -8.12 -8.10 -18.78
CA TYR A 71 -9.25 -7.22 -19.11
C TYR A 71 -8.87 -6.11 -20.09
N GLN A 72 -7.73 -5.43 -19.89
CA GLN A 72 -7.26 -4.40 -20.81
C GLN A 72 -6.92 -4.96 -22.19
N ARG A 73 -6.33 -6.16 -22.26
CA ARG A 73 -6.05 -6.83 -23.53
C ARG A 73 -7.34 -7.10 -24.30
N LEU A 74 -8.39 -7.57 -23.62
CA LEU A 74 -9.70 -7.80 -24.21
C LEU A 74 -10.29 -6.49 -24.76
N LYS A 75 -10.26 -5.41 -23.98
CA LYS A 75 -10.77 -4.09 -24.42
C LYS A 75 -10.05 -3.52 -25.64
N ARG A 76 -8.75 -3.74 -25.77
CA ARG A 76 -7.98 -3.27 -26.93
C ARG A 76 -8.20 -4.10 -28.20
N ALA A 77 -8.70 -5.33 -28.06
CA ALA A 77 -8.97 -6.24 -29.16
C ALA A 77 -10.39 -6.10 -29.73
N ALA A 78 -11.27 -5.34 -29.07
CA ALA A 78 -12.64 -5.05 -29.47
C ALA A 78 -12.74 -3.69 -30.18
#